data_AF-A0A7W1KY07-F1
#
_entry.id   AF-A0A7W1KY07-F1
#
_cell.length_a   1.000
_cell.length_b   1.000
_cell.length_c   1.000
_cell.angle_alpha   90.00
_cell.angle_beta   90.00
_cell.angle_gamma   90.00
#
_symmetry.space_group_name_H-M   'P 1'
#
loop_
_entity.id
_entity.type
_entity.pdbx_description
1 polymer ?
#
loop_
_entity_poly.entity_id
_entity_poly.type
_entity_poly.pdbx_seq_one_letter_code
_entity_poly.pdbx_strand_id
1 'polypeptide(L)'
;MSEELNGKANSLANLEQHKFKPGQSGNPKGRPKQALYSDALRRKLSDVDPDDPQKRTYAEILAEQAIIKAKGGDIQALAHIADRTEGKARQTVTLTLEKREQLERAISGMVAETGCSRDEAIATLSIFRPEVSELSN
;
A
#
# COMPACT_ATOMS: atom_id res chain seq x y z
N MET A 1 36.06 11.88 31.16
CA MET A 1 34.64 12.18 31.43
C MET A 1 33.90 11.82 30.15
N SER A 2 33.45 10.57 30.09
CA SER A 2 32.83 9.94 28.92
C SER A 2 31.44 10.50 28.67
N GLU A 3 31.25 11.16 27.51
CA GLU A 3 29.92 11.52 27.01
C GLU A 3 29.16 10.24 26.66
N GLU A 4 28.20 9.88 27.51
CA GLU A 4 27.27 8.79 27.26
C GLU A 4 26.28 9.18 26.15
N LEU A 5 26.22 8.34 25.12
CA LEU A 5 25.37 8.49 23.95
C LEU A 5 23.87 8.45 24.33
N ASN A 6 23.28 9.63 24.56
CA ASN A 6 21.89 9.86 24.96
C ASN A 6 20.84 9.58 23.84
N GLY A 7 21.23 8.99 22.70
CA GLY A 7 20.33 8.77 21.56
C GLY A 7 19.19 7.77 21.85
N LYS A 8 19.38 6.84 22.79
CA LYS A 8 18.36 5.83 23.15
C LYS A 8 17.21 6.41 23.98
N ALA A 9 17.48 7.38 24.86
CA ALA A 9 16.46 7.93 25.76
C ALA A 9 15.39 8.73 24.99
N ASN A 10 15.82 9.58 24.05
CA ASN A 10 14.90 10.36 23.21
C ASN A 10 14.07 9.46 22.29
N SER A 11 14.66 8.36 21.80
CA SER A 11 13.96 7.37 20.97
C SER A 11 12.86 6.63 21.76
N LEU A 12 13.13 6.25 23.01
CA LEU A 12 12.12 5.61 23.88
C LEU A 12 10.98 6.57 24.24
N ALA A 13 11.29 7.84 24.56
CA ALA A 13 10.28 8.84 24.87
C ALA A 13 9.33 9.10 23.69
N ASN A 14 9.86 9.19 22.46
CA ASN A 14 9.05 9.34 21.25
C ASN A 14 8.14 8.13 21.00
N LEU A 15 8.62 6.92 21.29
CA LEU A 15 7.81 5.70 21.15
C LEU A 15 6.67 5.66 22.16
N GLU A 16 6.89 6.02 23.42
CA GLU A 16 5.83 6.06 24.45
C GLU A 16 4.65 6.95 24.06
N GLN A 17 4.91 8.11 23.45
CA GLN A 17 3.86 9.05 23.01
C GLN A 17 2.99 8.49 21.87
N HIS A 18 3.55 7.64 21.01
CA HIS A 18 2.88 7.08 19.83
C HIS A 18 2.46 5.62 20.01
N LYS A 19 2.61 5.05 21.21
CA LYS A 19 2.08 3.71 21.50
C LYS A 19 0.57 3.69 21.37
N PHE A 20 0.07 2.70 20.64
CA PHE A 20 -1.34 2.38 20.64
C PHE A 20 -1.77 2.02 22.06
N LYS A 21 -2.81 2.69 22.56
CA LYS A 21 -3.33 2.40 23.89
C LYS A 21 -3.95 1.00 23.90
N PRO A 22 -3.68 0.17 24.91
CA PRO A 22 -4.31 -1.14 25.02
C PRO A 22 -5.83 -0.98 25.04
N GLY A 23 -6.53 -1.75 24.21
CA GLY A 23 -7.98 -1.67 24.03
C GLY A 23 -8.47 -0.57 23.06
N GLN A 24 -7.57 0.26 22.52
CA GLN A 24 -7.92 1.25 21.50
C GLN A 24 -7.43 0.78 20.12
N SER A 25 -8.39 0.47 19.23
CA SER A 25 -8.08 0.18 17.83
C SER A 25 -7.38 1.39 17.18
N GLY A 26 -6.23 1.15 16.54
CA GLY A 26 -5.54 2.17 15.74
C GLY A 26 -6.33 2.62 14.51
N ASN A 27 -7.42 1.95 14.18
CA ASN A 27 -8.36 2.34 13.14
C ASN A 27 -9.74 2.64 13.76
N PRO A 28 -9.96 3.87 14.28
CA PRO A 28 -11.20 4.24 14.96
C PRO A 28 -12.43 4.25 14.04
N LYS A 29 -12.25 4.40 12.72
CA LYS A 29 -13.32 4.33 11.73
C LYS A 29 -13.62 2.89 11.28
N GLY A 30 -12.87 1.91 11.80
CA GLY A 30 -12.99 0.51 11.44
C GLY A 30 -12.64 0.24 9.98
N ARG A 31 -12.95 -0.97 9.53
CA ARG A 31 -12.80 -1.32 8.11
C ARG A 31 -13.62 -0.35 7.27
N PRO A 32 -13.05 0.28 6.23
CA PRO A 32 -13.82 1.09 5.29
C PRO A 32 -15.05 0.31 4.82
N LYS A 33 -16.23 0.95 4.81
CA LYS A 33 -17.45 0.33 4.26
C LYS A 33 -17.14 -0.09 2.82
N GLN A 34 -17.31 -1.37 2.50
CA GLN A 34 -16.88 -1.90 1.20
C GLN A 34 -17.65 -1.21 0.07
N ALA A 35 -17.06 -1.16 -1.13
CA ALA A 35 -17.79 -0.77 -2.33
C ALA A 35 -18.98 -1.73 -2.54
N LEU A 36 -20.15 -1.18 -2.92
CA LEU A 36 -21.42 -1.91 -3.06
C LEU A 36 -21.30 -3.25 -3.81
N TYR A 37 -20.41 -3.29 -4.80
CA TYR A 37 -20.15 -4.46 -5.62
C TYR A 37 -19.52 -5.64 -4.86
N SER A 38 -18.50 -5.39 -4.03
CA SER A 38 -17.83 -6.44 -3.26
C SER A 38 -18.79 -7.12 -2.27
N ASP A 39 -19.70 -6.35 -1.68
CA ASP A 39 -20.72 -6.90 -0.78
C ASP A 39 -21.79 -7.69 -1.54
N ALA A 40 -22.19 -7.24 -2.73
CA ALA A 40 -23.10 -7.99 -3.58
C ALA A 40 -22.50 -9.33 -4.02
N LEU A 41 -21.22 -9.33 -4.43
CA LEU A 41 -20.50 -10.55 -4.78
C LEU A 41 -20.38 -11.51 -3.60
N ARG A 42 -20.05 -11.02 -2.39
CA ARG A 42 -19.97 -11.87 -1.19
C ARG A 42 -21.29 -12.56 -0.90
N ARG A 43 -22.41 -11.82 -0.96
CA ARG A 43 -23.74 -12.42 -0.79
C ARG A 43 -23.98 -13.48 -1.85
N LYS A 44 -23.75 -13.14 -3.13
CA LYS A 44 -24.06 -14.07 -4.21
C LYS A 44 -23.21 -15.33 -4.20
N LEU A 45 -21.94 -15.21 -3.84
CA LEU A 45 -21.03 -16.34 -3.68
C LEU A 45 -21.44 -17.28 -2.53
N SER A 46 -22.12 -16.76 -1.51
CA SER A 46 -22.66 -17.54 -0.39
C SER A 46 -24.02 -18.20 -0.68
N ASP A 47 -24.71 -17.80 -1.75
CA ASP A 47 -25.96 -18.44 -2.15
C ASP A 47 -25.68 -19.85 -2.71
N VAL A 48 -26.62 -20.76 -2.46
CA VAL A 48 -26.68 -22.08 -3.11
C VAL A 48 -27.16 -21.93 -4.55
N ASP A 49 -26.48 -22.59 -5.48
CA ASP A 49 -26.92 -22.66 -6.87
C ASP A 49 -28.12 -23.64 -6.97
N PRO A 50 -29.33 -23.17 -7.36
CA PRO A 50 -30.51 -24.03 -7.41
C PRO A 50 -30.38 -25.14 -8.47
N ASP A 51 -29.54 -24.93 -9.49
CA ASP A 51 -29.35 -25.87 -10.59
C ASP A 51 -28.24 -26.90 -10.30
N ASP A 52 -27.48 -26.74 -9.21
CA ASP A 52 -26.44 -27.69 -8.82
C ASP A 52 -27.07 -28.89 -8.07
N PRO A 53 -26.92 -30.13 -8.58
CA PRO A 53 -27.54 -31.30 -7.95
C PRO A 53 -26.97 -31.63 -6.57
N GLN A 54 -25.76 -31.14 -6.27
CA GLN A 54 -25.10 -31.31 -4.97
C GLN A 54 -25.45 -30.17 -3.99
N LYS A 55 -26.30 -29.21 -4.40
CA LYS A 55 -26.72 -28.04 -3.62
C LYS A 55 -25.55 -27.23 -3.07
N ARG A 56 -24.50 -27.09 -3.87
CA ARG A 56 -23.30 -26.32 -3.51
C ARG A 56 -23.53 -24.84 -3.67
N THR A 57 -22.75 -24.06 -2.94
CA THR A 57 -22.68 -22.61 -3.11
C THR A 57 -21.96 -22.24 -4.40
N TYR A 58 -22.27 -21.06 -4.96
CA TYR A 58 -21.52 -20.54 -6.11
C TYR A 58 -20.01 -20.45 -5.83
N ALA A 59 -19.60 -20.16 -4.59
CA ALA A 59 -18.19 -20.16 -4.20
C ALA A 59 -17.52 -21.54 -4.36
N GLU A 60 -18.16 -22.61 -3.91
CA GLU A 60 -17.63 -23.98 -4.00
C GLU A 60 -17.51 -24.43 -5.46
N ILE A 61 -18.53 -24.16 -6.27
CA ILE A 61 -18.54 -24.49 -7.69
C ILE A 61 -17.41 -23.77 -8.42
N LEU A 62 -17.25 -22.46 -8.19
CA LEU A 62 -16.18 -21.67 -8.83
C LEU A 62 -14.78 -22.11 -8.37
N ALA A 63 -14.63 -22.49 -7.09
CA ALA A 63 -13.36 -23.00 -6.58
C ALA A 63 -12.98 -24.33 -7.26
N GLU A 64 -13.92 -25.26 -7.40
CA GLU A 64 -13.67 -26.52 -8.11
C GLU A 64 -13.33 -26.28 -9.58
N GLN A 65 -14.07 -25.40 -10.27
CA GLN A 65 -13.78 -25.03 -11.66
C GLN A 65 -12.39 -24.42 -11.83
N ALA A 66 -11.93 -23.59 -10.88
CA ALA A 66 -10.58 -23.06 -10.90
C ALA A 66 -9.52 -24.18 -10.80
N ILE A 67 -9.74 -25.18 -9.94
CA ILE A 67 -8.85 -26.34 -9.80
C ILE A 67 -8.82 -27.16 -11.09
N ILE A 68 -9.99 -27.44 -11.69
CA ILE A 68 -10.08 -28.18 -12.96
C ILE A 68 -9.32 -27.45 -14.07
N LYS A 69 -9.50 -26.13 -14.21
CA LYS A 69 -8.79 -25.31 -15.19
C LYS A 69 -7.28 -25.32 -14.96
N ALA A 70 -6.84 -25.14 -13.72
CA ALA A 70 -5.42 -25.18 -13.38
C ALA A 70 -4.80 -26.56 -13.71
N LYS A 71 -5.49 -27.66 -13.37
CA LYS A 71 -5.08 -29.03 -13.76
C LYS A 71 -5.02 -29.21 -15.28
N GLY A 72 -5.87 -28.51 -16.02
CA GLY A 72 -5.87 -28.47 -17.49
C GLY A 72 -4.76 -27.63 -18.11
N GLY A 73 -3.91 -26.99 -17.31
CA GLY A 73 -2.78 -26.17 -17.79
C GLY A 73 -3.07 -24.66 -17.88
N ASP A 74 -4.21 -24.19 -17.37
CA ASP A 74 -4.48 -22.75 -17.29
C ASP A 74 -3.61 -22.09 -16.19
N ILE A 75 -2.57 -21.39 -16.63
CA ILE A 75 -1.60 -20.72 -15.76
C ILE A 75 -2.28 -19.58 -14.96
N GLN A 76 -3.31 -18.93 -15.51
CA GLN A 76 -4.03 -17.86 -14.80
C GLN A 76 -4.86 -18.44 -13.65
N ALA A 77 -5.51 -19.59 -13.87
CA ALA A 77 -6.21 -20.30 -12.80
C ALA A 77 -5.23 -20.76 -11.71
N LEU A 78 -4.06 -21.27 -12.10
CA LEU A 78 -3.00 -21.68 -11.16
C LEU A 78 -2.50 -20.49 -10.32
N ALA A 79 -2.22 -19.36 -10.97
CA ALA A 79 -1.79 -18.13 -10.28
C ALA A 79 -2.88 -17.61 -9.33
N HIS A 80 -4.15 -17.63 -9.75
CA HIS A 80 -5.27 -17.25 -8.90
C HIS A 80 -5.37 -18.11 -7.64
N ILE A 81 -5.17 -19.43 -7.77
CA ILE A 81 -5.17 -20.36 -6.62
C ILE A 81 -3.99 -20.03 -5.69
N ALA A 82 -2.77 -19.92 -6.23
CA ALA A 82 -1.58 -19.61 -5.44
C ALA A 82 -1.74 -18.28 -4.66
N ASP A 83 -2.28 -17.24 -5.31
CA ASP A 83 -2.56 -15.94 -4.70
C ASP A 83 -3.58 -15.99 -3.55
N ARG A 84 -4.40 -17.05 -3.44
CA ARG A 84 -5.37 -17.25 -2.36
C ARG A 84 -4.86 -18.17 -1.26
N THR A 85 -4.01 -19.14 -1.59
CA THR A 85 -3.49 -20.11 -0.61
C THR A 85 -2.17 -19.65 0.02
N GLU A 86 -1.25 -19.12 -0.79
CA GLU A 86 0.09 -18.68 -0.36
C GLU A 86 0.21 -17.15 -0.23
N GLY A 87 -0.77 -16.43 -0.79
CA GLY A 87 -0.75 -14.97 -0.89
C GLY A 87 0.03 -14.47 -2.10
N LYS A 88 -0.02 -13.16 -2.34
CA LYS A 88 0.67 -12.53 -3.47
C LYS A 88 2.15 -12.32 -3.16
N ALA A 89 3.00 -12.53 -4.18
CA ALA A 89 4.39 -12.12 -4.11
C ALA A 89 4.52 -10.63 -3.76
N ARG A 90 5.51 -10.29 -2.93
CA ARG A 90 5.77 -8.91 -2.51
C ARG A 90 6.09 -8.08 -3.75
N GLN A 91 5.25 -7.09 -4.05
CA GLN A 91 5.52 -6.15 -5.13
C GLN A 91 6.62 -5.18 -4.69
N THR A 92 7.80 -5.31 -5.29
CA THR A 92 8.86 -4.32 -5.12
C THR A 92 8.48 -3.07 -5.93
N VAL A 93 8.20 -1.98 -5.23
CA VAL A 93 8.04 -0.67 -5.88
C VAL A 93 9.43 -0.10 -6.08
N THR A 94 9.93 -0.16 -7.31
CA THR A 94 11.15 0.56 -7.69
C THR A 94 10.79 2.03 -7.81
N LEU A 95 11.32 2.88 -6.93
CA LEU A 95 11.27 4.34 -7.10
C LEU A 95 12.25 4.69 -8.23
N THR A 96 11.75 4.78 -9.46
CA THR A 96 12.54 5.14 -10.64
C THR A 96 12.94 6.61 -10.62
N LEU A 97 14.10 6.89 -11.22
CA LEU A 97 14.75 8.20 -11.39
C LEU A 97 13.82 9.34 -11.87
N GLU A 98 12.68 9.00 -12.46
CA GLU A 98 11.62 9.93 -12.91
C GLU A 98 11.15 10.87 -11.81
N LYS A 99 11.04 10.41 -10.54
CA LYS A 99 10.67 11.29 -9.42
C LYS A 99 11.74 12.34 -9.15
N ARG A 100 13.01 11.95 -9.20
CA ARG A 100 14.14 12.86 -9.01
C ARG A 100 14.20 13.90 -10.13
N GLU A 101 14.03 13.47 -11.37
CA GLU A 101 14.00 14.38 -12.53
C GLU A 101 12.80 15.35 -12.50
N GLN A 102 11.65 14.92 -11.99
CA GLN A 102 10.48 15.79 -11.84
C GLN A 102 10.71 16.86 -10.76
N LEU A 103 11.37 16.49 -9.65
CA LEU A 103 11.73 17.44 -8.61
C LEU A 103 12.81 18.42 -9.10
N GLU A 104 13.82 17.95 -9.84
CA GLU A 104 14.83 18.81 -10.46
C GLU A 104 14.21 19.78 -11.47
N ARG A 105 13.27 19.32 -12.30
CA ARG A 105 12.51 20.20 -13.22
C ARG A 105 11.71 21.26 -12.47
N ALA A 106 11.09 20.92 -11.35
CA ALA A 106 10.33 21.87 -10.54
C ALA A 106 11.23 22.94 -9.91
N ILE A 107 12.41 22.56 -9.41
CA ILE A 107 13.42 23.49 -8.89
C ILE A 107 13.89 24.42 -10.01
N SER A 108 14.27 23.88 -11.17
CA SER A 108 14.73 24.67 -12.32
C SER A 108 13.66 25.62 -12.86
N GLY A 109 12.39 25.20 -12.88
CA GLY A 109 11.27 26.06 -13.28
C GLY A 109 11.09 27.24 -12.34
N MET A 110 11.15 27.00 -11.03
CA MET A 110 11.01 28.06 -10.03
C MET A 110 12.16 29.07 -10.10
N VAL A 111 13.40 28.61 -10.23
CA VAL A 111 14.58 29.46 -10.40
C VAL A 111 14.44 30.35 -11.65
N ALA A 112 13.90 29.80 -12.75
CA ALA A 112 13.72 30.55 -13.99
C ALA A 112 12.61 31.61 -13.91
N GLU A 113 11.51 31.33 -13.22
CA GLU A 113 10.36 32.24 -13.11
C GLU A 113 10.58 33.37 -12.10
N THR A 114 11.19 33.08 -10.95
CA THR A 114 11.33 34.05 -9.85
C THR A 114 12.75 34.62 -9.75
N GLY A 115 13.73 34.03 -10.43
CA GLY A 115 15.13 34.43 -10.35
C GLY A 115 15.79 34.12 -9.00
N CYS A 116 15.16 33.31 -8.14
CA CYS A 116 15.74 32.93 -6.85
C CYS A 116 16.89 31.93 -6.99
N SER A 117 17.74 31.85 -5.97
CA SER A 117 18.82 30.85 -5.95
C SER A 117 18.26 29.43 -5.80
N ARG A 118 19.04 28.42 -6.21
CA ARG A 118 18.63 27.00 -6.10
C ARG A 118 18.26 26.62 -4.66
N ASP A 119 19.00 27.12 -3.67
CA ASP A 119 18.78 26.81 -2.27
C ASP A 119 17.49 27.45 -1.74
N GLU A 120 17.16 28.67 -2.20
CA GLU A 120 15.89 29.33 -1.89
C GLU A 120 14.70 28.65 -2.57
N ALA A 121 14.87 28.17 -3.81
CA ALA A 121 13.87 27.36 -4.49
C ALA A 121 13.61 26.04 -3.75
N ILE A 122 14.67 25.36 -3.27
CA ILE A 122 14.56 24.15 -2.46
C ILE A 122 13.86 24.46 -1.13
N ALA A 123 14.28 25.50 -0.42
CA ALA A 123 13.66 25.89 0.85
C ALA A 123 12.16 26.20 0.68
N THR A 124 11.80 26.95 -0.36
CA THR A 124 10.41 27.32 -0.62
C THR A 124 9.57 26.12 -1.04
N LEU A 125 10.09 25.27 -1.94
CA LEU A 125 9.39 24.07 -2.38
C LEU A 125 9.30 23.03 -1.26
N SER A 126 10.27 22.97 -0.34
CA SER A 126 10.28 22.04 0.79
C SER A 126 9.10 22.25 1.75
N ILE A 127 8.54 23.47 1.80
CA ILE A 127 7.33 23.78 2.58
C ILE A 127 6.12 22.98 2.06
N PHE A 128 6.04 22.78 0.74
CA PHE A 128 4.91 22.12 0.08
C PHE A 128 5.22 20.68 -0.36
N ARG A 129 6.50 20.36 -0.59
CA ARG A 129 7.03 19.07 -1.03
C ARG A 129 8.31 18.76 -0.24
N PRO A 130 8.19 18.20 0.97
CA PRO A 130 9.35 17.96 1.84
C PRO A 130 10.43 17.09 1.19
N GLU A 131 10.07 16.27 0.21
CA GLU A 131 10.96 15.39 -0.56
C GLU A 131 11.98 16.17 -1.41
N VAL A 132 11.76 17.47 -1.66
CA VAL A 132 12.70 18.34 -2.38
C VAL A 132 13.97 18.61 -1.56
N SER A 133 13.88 18.55 -0.22
CA SER A 133 15.04 18.75 0.67
C SER A 133 16.11 17.67 0.52
N GLU A 134 15.73 16.48 0.04
CA GLU A 134 16.64 15.35 -0.21
C GLU A 134 17.56 15.58 -1.43
N LEU A 135 17.32 16.65 -2.20
CA LEU A 135 18.12 17.08 -3.37
C LEU A 135 19.07 18.25 -3.07
N SER A 136 19.16 18.64 -1.79
CA SER A 136 20.25 19.45 -1.27
C SER A 136 21.54 18.63 -1.32
N ASN A 137 22.56 19.12 -2.03
CA ASN A 137 23.92 18.57 -1.93
C ASN A 137 24.58 19.00 -0.62
#